data_AF-A0A8J7Y993-F1
#
_entry.id   AF-A0A8J7Y993-F1
#
_cell.length_a   1.000
_cell.length_b   1.000
_cell.length_c   1.000
_cell.angle_alpha   90.00
_cell.angle_beta   90.00
_cell.angle_gamma   90.00
#
_symmetry.space_group_name_H-M   'P 1'
#
loop_
_entity.id
_entity.type
_entity.pdbx_description
1 polymer ?
#
loop_
_entity_poly.entity_id
_entity_poly.type
_entity_poly.pdbx_seq_one_letter_code
_entity_poly.pdbx_strand_id
1 'polypeptide(L)'
;MRGLTVTTITAVAGIAAALVSDAVATGPGDVTGIVVVAVAVLAQFPILRVIGIGPDDLSTKDVLYVAFMTFALWFVSWGILLTAGV
;
A
#
# COMPACT_ATOMS: atom_id res chain seq x y z
N MET A 1 3.59 11.04 17.69
CA MET A 1 3.56 11.55 16.30
C MET A 1 3.99 10.50 15.27
N ARG A 2 5.12 9.78 15.43
CA ARG A 2 5.59 8.74 14.49
C ARG A 2 4.51 7.75 14.02
N GLY A 3 3.74 7.16 14.96
CA GLY A 3 2.70 6.18 14.62
C GLY A 3 1.62 6.74 13.68
N LEU A 4 1.10 7.95 13.97
CA LEU A 4 0.11 8.60 13.10
C LEU A 4 0.66 8.81 11.69
N THR A 5 1.87 9.33 11.54
CA THR A 5 2.49 9.56 10.23
C THR A 5 2.62 8.26 9.42
N VAL A 6 3.04 7.15 10.05
CA VAL A 6 3.14 5.84 9.38
C VAL A 6 1.77 5.33 8.97
N THR A 7 0.76 5.42 9.84
CA THR A 7 -0.60 5.00 9.52
C THR A 7 -1.18 5.82 8.36
N THR A 8 -0.99 7.14 8.34
CA THR A 8 -1.51 7.99 7.25
C THR A 8 -0.82 7.68 5.92
N ILE A 9 0.50 7.50 5.91
CA ILE A 9 1.26 7.17 4.68
C ILE A 9 0.82 5.80 4.15
N THR A 10 0.71 4.80 5.02
CA THR A 10 0.29 3.44 4.62
C THR A 10 -1.13 3.40 4.07
N ALA A 11 -2.05 4.16 4.69
CA ALA A 11 -3.42 4.26 4.20
C ALA A 11 -3.50 4.94 2.83
N VAL A 12 -2.83 6.09 2.66
CA VAL A 12 -2.83 6.82 1.38
C VAL A 12 -2.18 5.99 0.27
N ALA A 13 -1.07 5.33 0.55
CA ALA A 13 -0.40 4.45 -0.41
C ALA A 13 -1.27 3.25 -0.82
N GLY A 14 -2.02 2.65 0.12
CA GLY A 14 -2.96 1.57 -0.17
C GLY A 14 -4.07 2.01 -1.12
N ILE A 15 -4.68 3.18 -0.87
CA ILE A 15 -5.71 3.75 -1.75
C ILE A 15 -5.14 4.09 -3.13
N ALA A 16 -3.96 4.72 -3.19
CA ALA A 16 -3.30 5.03 -4.46
C ALA A 16 -2.99 3.76 -5.26
N ALA A 17 -2.50 2.70 -4.59
CA ALA A 17 -2.26 1.42 -5.22
C ALA A 17 -3.56 0.79 -5.77
N ALA A 18 -4.70 0.98 -5.10
CA ALA A 18 -5.98 0.46 -5.57
C ALA A 18 -6.41 1.12 -6.88
N LEU A 19 -6.30 2.46 -6.95
CA LEU A 19 -6.59 3.22 -8.17
C LEU A 19 -5.68 2.82 -9.33
N VAL A 20 -4.39 2.63 -9.05
CA VAL A 20 -3.44 2.16 -10.07
C VAL A 20 -3.78 0.74 -10.52
N SER A 21 -4.13 -0.15 -9.58
CA SER A 21 -4.50 -1.54 -9.88
C SER A 21 -5.75 -1.62 -10.76
N ASP A 22 -6.75 -0.80 -10.46
CA ASP A 22 -7.97 -0.68 -11.25
C ASP A 22 -7.70 -0.21 -12.68
N ALA A 23 -6.79 0.76 -12.85
CA ALA A 23 -6.43 1.28 -14.17
C ALA A 23 -5.58 0.31 -15.03
N VAL A 24 -4.81 -0.59 -14.41
CA VAL A 24 -3.88 -1.49 -15.13
C VAL A 24 -4.38 -2.92 -15.26
N ALA A 25 -5.30 -3.35 -14.39
CA ALA A 25 -5.81 -4.71 -14.42
C ALA A 25 -6.74 -4.90 -15.62
N THR A 26 -6.50 -5.97 -16.38
CA THR A 26 -7.20 -6.22 -17.65
C THR A 26 -8.30 -7.27 -17.53
N GLY A 27 -8.39 -7.98 -16.40
CA GLY A 27 -9.45 -8.94 -16.16
C GLY A 27 -9.28 -9.77 -14.87
N PRO A 28 -10.21 -10.72 -14.61
CA PRO A 28 -10.30 -11.43 -13.33
C PRO A 28 -9.12 -12.35 -13.01
N GLY A 29 -8.39 -12.81 -14.03
CA GLY A 29 -7.20 -13.65 -13.86
C GLY A 29 -5.89 -12.86 -13.80
N ASP A 30 -5.96 -11.53 -13.86
CA ASP A 30 -4.78 -10.68 -13.91
C ASP A 30 -4.18 -10.48 -12.52
N VAL A 31 -2.88 -10.78 -12.40
CA VAL A 31 -2.11 -10.64 -11.17
C VAL A 31 -1.40 -9.28 -11.07
N THR A 32 -1.57 -8.39 -12.05
CA THR A 32 -0.96 -7.05 -12.07
C THR A 32 -1.27 -6.25 -10.81
N GLY A 33 -2.49 -6.31 -10.27
CA GLY A 33 -2.84 -5.63 -9.01
C GLY A 33 -1.99 -6.08 -7.82
N ILE A 34 -1.62 -7.37 -7.75
CA ILE A 34 -0.74 -7.90 -6.70
C ILE A 34 0.67 -7.32 -6.85
N VAL A 35 1.15 -7.16 -8.08
CA VAL A 35 2.44 -6.53 -8.37
C VAL A 35 2.42 -5.05 -7.95
N VAL A 36 1.33 -4.33 -8.23
CA VAL A 36 1.17 -2.91 -7.87
C VAL A 36 1.25 -2.73 -6.35
N VAL A 37 0.52 -3.52 -5.56
CA VAL A 37 0.57 -3.40 -4.10
C VAL A 37 1.93 -3.81 -3.53
N ALA A 38 2.58 -4.83 -4.11
CA ALA A 38 3.93 -5.23 -3.69
C ALA A 38 4.96 -4.11 -3.94
N VAL A 39 4.90 -3.46 -5.10
CA VAL A 39 5.73 -2.29 -5.42
C VAL A 39 5.42 -1.12 -4.48
N ALA A 40 4.14 -0.86 -4.19
CA ALA A 40 3.72 0.19 -3.27
C ALA A 40 4.28 -0.04 -1.85
N VAL A 41 4.23 -1.26 -1.34
CA VAL A 41 4.83 -1.64 -0.04
C VAL A 41 6.34 -1.45 -0.06
N LEU A 42 7.03 -1.92 -1.10
CA LEU A 42 8.49 -1.77 -1.20
C LEU A 42 8.92 -0.31 -1.33
N ALA A 43 8.14 0.53 -2.02
CA ALA A 43 8.40 1.95 -2.17
C ALA A 43 8.21 2.75 -0.86
N GLN A 44 7.47 2.22 0.13
CA GLN A 44 7.32 2.88 1.42
C GLN A 44 8.61 2.90 2.23
N PHE A 45 9.46 1.87 2.15
CA PHE A 45 10.73 1.84 2.88
C PHE A 45 11.69 2.98 2.52
N PRO A 46 11.96 3.29 1.23
CA PRO A 46 12.77 4.45 0.87
C PRO A 46 12.06 5.77 1.21
N ILE A 47 10.73 5.86 1.08
CA ILE A 47 9.98 7.06 1.47
C ILE A 47 10.16 7.35 2.96
N LEU A 48 9.95 6.35 3.83
CA LEU A 48 10.13 6.49 5.27
C LEU A 48 11.56 6.89 5.64
N ARG A 49 12.56 6.37 4.91
CA ARG A 49 13.97 6.74 5.07
C ARG A 49 14.23 8.21 4.71
N VAL A 50 13.65 8.72 3.63
CA VAL A 50 13.78 10.14 3.22
C VAL A 50 13.15 11.09 4.24
N ILE A 51 12.06 10.68 4.89
CA ILE A 51 11.36 11.49 5.90
C ILE A 51 12.07 11.44 7.28
N GLY A 52 13.25 10.80 7.36
CA GLY A 52 14.07 10.77 8.58
C GLY A 52 13.65 9.71 9.59
N ILE A 53 12.78 8.76 9.21
CA ILE A 53 12.50 7.56 10.01
C ILE A 53 13.58 6.54 9.64
N GLY A 54 14.60 6.42 10.50
CA GLY A 54 15.82 5.64 10.23
C GLY A 54 15.53 4.14 10.02
N PRO A 55 16.22 3.48 9.06
CA PRO A 55 16.05 2.05 8.76
C PRO A 55 16.57 1.13 9.88
N ASP A 56 17.50 1.61 10.71
CA ASP A 56 18.03 0.85 11.86
C ASP A 56 16.99 0.69 13.00
N ASP A 57 15.83 1.33 12.85
CA ASP A 57 14.77 1.45 13.84
C ASP A 57 13.48 0.71 13.41
N LEU A 58 13.44 0.13 12.20
CA LEU A 58 12.28 -0.63 11.72
C LEU A 58 12.41 -2.10 12.17
N SER A 59 11.65 -2.46 13.19
CA SER A 59 11.50 -3.84 13.61
C SER A 59 10.71 -4.64 12.56
N THR A 60 10.83 -5.96 12.57
CA THR A 60 9.97 -6.88 11.78
C THR A 60 8.49 -6.56 11.96
N LYS A 61 8.09 -6.13 13.16
CA LYS A 61 6.71 -5.70 13.45
C LYS A 61 6.30 -4.47 12.61
N ASP A 62 7.19 -3.51 12.45
CA ASP A 62 6.89 -2.26 11.72
C ASP A 62 6.78 -2.52 10.23
N VAL A 63 7.65 -3.39 9.70
CA VAL A 63 7.58 -3.90 8.32
C VAL A 63 6.25 -4.62 8.08
N LEU A 64 5.86 -5.50 9.00
CA LEU A 64 4.58 -6.23 8.91
C LEU A 64 3.39 -5.26 8.98
N TYR A 65 3.44 -4.26 9.85
CA TYR A 65 2.40 -3.25 9.96
C TYR A 65 2.23 -2.46 8.66
N VAL A 66 3.33 -1.99 8.08
CA VAL A 66 3.35 -1.24 6.82
C VAL A 66 2.77 -2.08 5.68
N ALA A 67 3.23 -3.33 5.53
CA ALA A 67 2.73 -4.23 4.51
C ALA A 67 1.24 -4.54 4.69
N PHE A 68 0.82 -4.88 5.91
CA PHE A 68 -0.56 -5.25 6.23
C PHE A 68 -1.52 -4.08 6.02
N MET A 69 -1.20 -2.90 6.53
CA MET A 69 -2.08 -1.72 6.41
C MET A 69 -2.24 -1.29 4.95
N THR A 70 -1.16 -1.30 4.18
CA THR A 70 -1.18 -0.94 2.76
C THR A 70 -1.98 -1.96 1.96
N PHE A 71 -1.78 -3.26 2.23
CA PHE A 71 -2.56 -4.33 1.62
C PHE A 71 -4.05 -4.25 1.95
N ALA A 72 -4.41 -4.04 3.22
CA ALA A 72 -5.81 -3.99 3.65
C ALA A 72 -6.57 -2.84 2.97
N LEU A 73 -5.96 -1.64 2.93
CA LEU A 73 -6.56 -0.47 2.29
C LEU A 73 -6.63 -0.64 0.77
N TRP A 74 -5.57 -1.17 0.15
CA TRP A 74 -5.57 -1.53 -1.26
C TRP A 74 -6.72 -2.51 -1.60
N PHE A 75 -6.83 -3.59 -0.84
CA PHE A 75 -7.80 -4.66 -1.09
C PHE A 75 -9.24 -4.17 -0.96
N VAL A 76 -9.55 -3.42 0.11
CA VAL A 76 -10.90 -2.88 0.33
C VAL A 76 -11.23 -1.83 -0.71
N SER A 77 -10.34 -0.88 -0.98
CA SER A 77 -10.58 0.17 -1.97
C SER A 77 -10.76 -0.41 -3.38
N TRP A 78 -9.93 -1.37 -3.78
CA TRP A 78 -10.05 -1.98 -5.10
C TRP A 78 -11.31 -2.83 -5.21
N GLY A 79 -11.67 -3.58 -4.15
CA GLY A 79 -12.94 -4.30 -4.10
C GLY A 79 -14.16 -3.37 -4.23
N ILE A 80 -14.11 -2.18 -3.64
CA ILE A 80 -15.16 -1.15 -3.83
C ILE A 80 -15.20 -0.68 -5.29
N LEU A 81 -14.05 -0.37 -5.91
CA LEU A 81 -14.03 0.07 -7.32
C LEU A 81 -14.63 -0.98 -8.26
N LEU A 82 -14.23 -2.24 -8.08
CA LEU A 82 -14.75 -3.37 -8.86
C LEU A 82 -16.25 -3.62 -8.66
N THR A 83 -16.81 -3.24 -7.52
CA THR A 83 -18.24 -3.46 -7.20
C THR A 83 -19.11 -2.23 -7.44
N ALA A 84 -18.52 -1.02 -7.43
CA ALA A 84 -19.20 0.23 -7.71
C ALA A 84 -19.57 0.37 -9.21
N GLY A 85 -18.97 -0.44 -10.10
CA GLY A 85 -19.32 -0.49 -11.51
C GLY A 85 -18.93 0.77 -12.29
N VAL A 86 -17.90 1.47 -11.83
CA VAL A 86 -17.20 2.50 -12.61
C VAL A 86 -16.43 1.88 -13.78
#